data_AF-A0A1W6YET1-F1
#
_entry.id   AF-A0A1W6YET1-F1
#
_cell.length_a   1.000
_cell.length_b   1.000
_cell.length_c   1.000
_cell.angle_alpha   90.00
_cell.angle_beta   90.00
_cell.angle_gamma   90.00
#
_symmetry.space_group_name_H-M   'P 1'
#
loop_
_entity.id
_entity.type
_entity.pdbx_description
1 polymer ?
#
loop_
_entity_poly.entity_id
_entity_poly.type
_entity_poly.pdbx_seq_one_letter_code
_entity_poly.pdbx_strand_id
1 'polypeptide(L)' 'MLAKITSKNQITLPKAIVAGIDAAEYFDVSVENGRIVLTPVRVQRAQAVREKLEQLGITEQDIEDAVAWARR' A
#
# COMPACT_ATOMS: atom_id res chain seq x y z
N MET A 1 18.69 -17.13 -10.15
CA MET A 1 17.43 -17.83 -9.76
C MET A 1 16.39 -17.57 -10.83
N LEU A 2 15.53 -18.54 -11.13
CA LEU A 2 14.47 -18.43 -12.14
C LEU A 2 13.10 -18.58 -11.47
N ALA A 3 12.11 -17.81 -11.91
CA ALA A 3 10.72 -17.95 -11.54
C ALA A 3 9.91 -18.34 -12.78
N LYS A 4 8.85 -19.13 -12.60
CA LYS A 4 7.97 -19.56 -13.69
C LYS A 4 6.59 -18.90 -13.53
N ILE A 5 5.98 -18.50 -14.64
CA ILE A 5 4.58 -18.07 -14.69
C ILE A 5 3.67 -19.30 -14.49
N THR A 6 2.73 -19.21 -13.55
CA THR A 6 1.71 -20.23 -13.33
C THR A 6 0.60 -20.13 -14.38
N SER A 7 -0.28 -21.15 -14.46
CA SER A 7 -1.46 -21.12 -15.34
C SER A 7 -2.44 -19.98 -15.04
N LYS A 8 -2.34 -19.38 -13.85
CA LYS A 8 -3.16 -18.22 -13.43
C LYS A 8 -2.47 -16.88 -13.71
N ASN A 9 -1.40 -16.87 -14.52
CA ASN A 9 -0.59 -15.69 -14.80
C ASN A 9 0.04 -15.07 -13.54
N GLN A 10 0.46 -15.91 -12.58
CA GLN A 10 1.14 -15.47 -11.36
C GLN A 10 2.63 -15.79 -11.44
N ILE A 11 3.48 -14.91 -10.90
CA ILE A 11 4.91 -15.14 -10.72
C ILE A 11 5.20 -15.17 -9.21
N THR A 12 5.80 -16.25 -8.73
CA THR A 12 6.23 -16.37 -7.33
C THR A 12 7.72 -16.05 -7.23
N LEU A 13 8.07 -15.08 -6.37
CA LEU A 13 9.46 -14.70 -6.13
C LEU A 13 10.10 -15.58 -5.05
N PRO A 14 11.36 -16.01 -5.22
CA PRO A 14 12.07 -16.74 -4.17
C PRO A 14 12.26 -15.91 -2.90
N LYS A 15 12.03 -16.52 -1.74
CA LYS A 15 12.16 -15.86 -0.42
C LYS A 15 13.51 -15.18 -0.21
N ALA A 16 14.60 -15.77 -0.73
CA ALA A 16 15.94 -15.20 -0.62
C ALA A 16 16.10 -13.83 -1.29
N ILE A 17 15.37 -13.57 -2.38
CA ILE A 17 15.39 -12.28 -3.08
C ILE A 17 14.53 -11.25 -2.32
N VAL A 18 13.34 -11.67 -1.87
CA VAL A 18 12.44 -10.80 -1.09
C VAL A 18 13.05 -10.43 0.27
N ALA A 19 13.86 -11.31 0.87
CA ALA A 19 14.55 -11.00 2.13
C ALA A 19 15.66 -9.94 1.98
N GLY A 20 16.14 -9.69 0.76
CA GLY A 20 17.15 -8.66 0.48
C GLY A 20 16.58 -7.24 0.34
N ILE A 21 15.26 -7.10 0.39
CA ILE A 21 14.55 -5.82 0.33
C ILE A 21 13.73 -5.65 1.61
N ASP A 22 13.53 -4.40 2.05
CA ASP A 22 12.69 -4.09 3.21
C ASP A 22 11.29 -4.70 3.03
N ALA A 23 10.72 -5.21 4.12
CA ALA A 23 9.43 -5.87 4.12
C ALA A 23 8.32 -4.89 3.68
N ALA A 24 7.94 -4.94 2.40
CA ALA A 24 6.78 -4.27 1.88
C ALA A 24 5.63 -5.27 1.68
N GLU A 25 4.43 -4.89 2.14
CA GLU A 25 3.20 -5.65 1.89
C GLU A 25 2.74 -5.55 0.43
N TYR A 26 3.13 -4.47 -0.27
CA TYR A 26 2.70 -4.16 -1.62
C TYR A 26 3.85 -3.66 -2.49
N PHE A 27 3.72 -3.90 -3.78
CA PHE A 27 4.65 -3.44 -4.81
C PHE A 27 3.87 -2.67 -5.86
N ASP A 28 4.40 -1.51 -6.25
CA ASP A 28 4.04 -0.92 -7.53
C ASP A 28 4.72 -1.73 -8.65
N VAL A 29 4.00 -1.96 -9.75
CA VAL A 29 4.41 -2.87 -10.82
C VAL A 29 4.41 -2.12 -12.14
N SER A 30 5.59 -1.95 -12.73
CA SER A 30 5.77 -1.30 -14.04
C SER A 30 6.55 -2.20 -15.00
N VAL A 31 6.48 -1.87 -16.30
CA VAL A 31 7.34 -2.46 -17.32
C VAL A 31 8.28 -1.39 -17.86
N GLU A 32 9.57 -1.61 -17.70
CA GLU A 32 10.61 -0.70 -18.14
C GLU A 32 11.63 -1.47 -18.98
N ASN A 33 11.81 -1.07 -20.25
CA ASN A 33 12.77 -1.70 -21.16
C ASN A 33 12.63 -3.23 -21.25
N GLY A 34 11.38 -3.73 -21.25
CA GLY A 34 11.08 -5.16 -21.29
C GLY A 34 11.32 -5.91 -19.97
N ARG A 35 11.58 -5.20 -18.87
CA ARG A 35 11.74 -5.76 -17.53
C ARG A 35 10.52 -5.41 -16.68
N ILE A 36 10.05 -6.36 -15.88
CA ILE A 36 9.09 -6.07 -14.81
C ILE A 36 9.88 -5.47 -13.65
N VAL A 37 9.53 -4.24 -13.25
CA VAL A 37 10.10 -3.56 -12.10
C VAL A 37 9.09 -3.63 -10.96
N LEU A 38 9.57 -4.04 -9.79
CA LEU A 38 8.78 -4.15 -8.56
C LEU A 38 9.34 -3.16 -7.55
N THR A 39 8.58 -2.10 -7.29
CA THR A 39 8.98 -1.05 -6.34
C THR A 39 8.24 -1.26 -5.03
N PRO A 40 8.93 -1.56 -3.92
CA PRO A 40 8.29 -1.67 -2.62
C PRO A 40 7.54 -0.37 -2.29
N VAL A 41 6.24 -0.46 -2.00
CA VAL A 41 5.44 0.70 -1.58
C VAL A 41 4.88 0.46 -0.20
N ARG A 42 4.96 1.50 0.64
CA ARG A 42 4.18 1.56 1.87
C ARG A 42 2.81 2.09 1.50
N VAL A 43 1.80 1.23 1.56
CA VAL A 43 0.42 1.70 1.43
C VAL A 43 0.15 2.62 2.62
N GLN A 44 0.15 3.92 2.37
CA GLN A 44 -0.26 4.89 3.38
C GLN A 44 -1.76 4.75 3.59
N ARG A 45 -2.17 3.81 4.44
CA ARG A 45 -3.57 3.63 4.84
C ARG A 45 -4.16 4.93 5.40
N ALA A 46 -3.31 5.83 5.94
CA ALA A 46 -3.72 7.15 6.38
C ALA A 46 -4.34 8.00 5.25
N GLN A 47 -3.84 7.91 4.02
CA GLN A 47 -4.40 8.67 2.90
C GLN A 47 -5.77 8.14 2.49
N ALA A 48 -5.91 6.81 2.36
CA ALA A 48 -7.20 6.19 2.09
C ALA A 48 -8.23 6.46 3.21
N VAL A 49 -7.77 6.54 4.47
CA VAL A 49 -8.61 6.95 5.59
C VAL A 49 -9.03 8.42 5.47
N ARG A 50 -8.10 9.34 5.14
CA ARG A 50 -8.43 10.76 4.93
C ARG A 50 -9.43 10.96 3.79
N GLU A 51 -9.20 10.34 2.64
CA GLU A 51 -10.14 10.37 1.51
C GLU A 51 -11.52 9.81 1.89
N LYS A 52 -11.56 8.76 2.71
CA LYS A 52 -12.83 8.21 3.19
C LYS A 52 -13.54 9.15 4.15
N LEU A 53 -12.83 9.84 5.03
CA LEU A 53 -13.38 10.85 5.94
C LEU A 53 -13.94 12.03 5.15
N GLU A 54 -13.22 12.54 4.15
CA GLU A 54 -13.69 13.60 3.25
C GLU A 54 -14.97 13.21 2.50
N GLN A 55 -15.05 11.98 1.97
CA GLN A 55 -16.26 11.47 1.31
C GLN A 55 -17.47 11.39 2.24
N LEU A 56 -17.23 11.19 3.54
CA LEU A 56 -18.28 11.18 4.56
C LEU A 56 -18.65 12.58 5.05
N GLY A 57 -17.99 13.62 4.51
CA GLY A 57 -18.16 15.01 4.94
C GLY A 57 -17.54 15.30 6.31
N ILE A 58 -16.68 14.41 6.81
CA ILE A 58 -15.99 14.58 8.08
C ILE A 58 -14.75 15.43 7.84
N THR A 59 -14.72 16.58 8.47
CA THR A 59 -13.69 17.60 8.37
C THR A 59 -12.82 17.63 9.63
N GLU A 60 -11.74 18.40 9.60
CA GLU A 60 -10.90 18.62 10.78
C GLU A 60 -11.69 19.24 11.94
N GLN A 61 -12.69 20.07 11.65
CA GLN A 61 -13.57 20.66 12.67
C GLN A 61 -14.38 19.60 13.42
N ASP A 62 -14.89 18.58 12.71
CA ASP A 62 -15.64 17.49 13.34
C ASP A 62 -14.76 16.70 14.33
N ILE A 63 -13.46 16.62 14.05
CA ILE A 63 -12.48 15.99 14.95
C ILE A 63 -12.24 16.87 16.18
N GLU A 64 -12.07 18.17 15.99
CA GLU A 64 -11.89 19.13 17.10
C GLU A 64 -13.10 19.12 18.05
N ASP A 65 -14.31 19.14 17.49
CA ASP A 65 -15.57 19.14 18.24
C ASP A 65 -15.74 17.83 19.03
N ALA A 66 -15.42 16.68 18.41
CA ALA A 66 -15.45 15.38 19.07
C ALA A 66 -14.44 15.28 20.22
N VAL A 67 -13.23 15.80 20.04
CA VAL A 67 -12.20 15.83 21.10
C VAL A 67 -12.59 16.76 22.24
N ALA A 68 -13.15 17.92 21.93
CA ALA A 68 -13.65 18.87 22.93
C ALA A 68 -14.80 18.26 23.75
N TRP A 69 -15.74 17.55 23.09
CA TRP A 69 -16.81 16.83 23.75
C TRP A 69 -16.30 15.71 24.67
N ALA A 70 -15.35 14.89 24.19
CA ALA A 70 -14.82 13.76 24.96
C ALA A 70 -13.98 14.16 26.19
N ARG A 71 -13.48 15.41 26.22
CA ARG A 71 -12.70 15.97 27.33
C ARG A 71 -13.55 16.68 28.39
N ARG A 72 -14.88 16.71 28.21
CA ARG A 72 -15.84 17.29 29.14
C ARG A 72 -16.37 16.25 30.12
#